data_AF-A0A2V8RYE4-F1
#
_entry.id   AF-A0A2V8RYE4-F1
#
_cell.length_a   1.000
_cell.length_b   1.000
_cell.length_c   1.000
_cell.angle_alpha   90.00
_cell.angle_beta   90.00
_cell.angle_gamma   90.00
#
_symmetry.space_group_name_H-M   'P 1'
#
loop_
_entity.id
_entity.type
_entity.pdbx_description
1 polymer ?
#
loop_
_entity_poly.entity_id
_entity_poly.type
_entity_poly.pdbx_seq_one_letter_code
_entity_poly.pdbx_strand_id
1 'polypeptide(L)'
;MVRSLFDYLQVGGYISHNPALSKLVPPPAIPEDLRGRALTAKEVRYLLSGPNRERSEGARDYALLLLMLRTSIRVSEACNLRLSQVK
;
A
#
# COMPACT_ATOMS: atom_id res chain seq x y z
N MET A 1 -0.58 -16.62 -6.49
CA MET A 1 -0.76 -17.70 -5.50
C MET A 1 -1.17 -18.99 -6.17
N VAL A 2 -2.40 -19.11 -6.71
CA VAL A 2 -2.87 -20.36 -7.35
C VAL A 2 -2.00 -20.79 -8.53
N ARG A 3 -1.67 -19.87 -9.45
CA ARG A 3 -0.77 -20.12 -10.58
C ARG A 3 0.59 -20.67 -10.15
N SER A 4 1.26 -19.95 -9.23
CA SER A 4 2.58 -20.30 -8.72
C SER A 4 2.60 -21.65 -7.98
N LEU A 5 1.51 -22.01 -7.30
CA LEU A 5 1.35 -23.32 -6.68
C LEU A 5 1.29 -24.44 -7.73
N PHE A 6 0.47 -24.28 -8.77
CA PHE A 6 0.38 -25.28 -9.84
C PHE A 6 1.64 -25.32 -10.72
N ASP A 7 2.36 -24.21 -10.88
CA ASP A 7 3.69 -24.21 -11.51
C ASP A 7 4.65 -25.09 -10.71
N TYR A 8 4.67 -24.95 -9.38
CA TYR A 8 5.46 -25.80 -8.49
C TYR A 8 5.08 -27.28 -8.61
N LEU A 9 3.79 -27.61 -8.62
CA LEU A 9 3.31 -29.01 -8.75
C LEU A 9 3.63 -29.61 -10.12
N GLN A 10 3.60 -28.80 -11.18
CA GLN A 10 3.98 -29.22 -12.53
C GLN A 10 5.48 -29.49 -12.63
N VAL A 11 6.32 -28.60 -12.09
CA VAL A 11 7.78 -28.82 -12.01
C VAL A 11 8.10 -30.06 -11.17
N GLY A 12 7.35 -30.31 -10.11
CA GLY A 12 7.47 -31.50 -9.28
C GLY A 12 6.94 -32.79 -9.92
N GLY A 13 6.39 -32.74 -11.13
CA GLY A 13 5.85 -33.91 -11.85
C GLY A 13 4.52 -34.45 -11.31
N TYR A 14 3.89 -33.78 -10.36
CA TYR A 14 2.62 -34.21 -9.76
C TYR A 14 1.41 -33.97 -10.68
N ILE A 15 1.55 -33.04 -11.64
CA ILE A 15 0.53 -32.74 -12.64
C ILE A 15 1.19 -32.53 -14.01
N SER A 16 0.47 -32.85 -15.09
CA SER A 16 0.98 -32.76 -16.46
C SER A 16 1.02 -31.32 -16.98
N HIS A 17 0.09 -30.48 -16.57
CA HIS A 17 0.00 -29.08 -16.98
C HIS A 17 -0.72 -28.24 -15.92
N ASN A 18 -0.35 -26.96 -15.81
CA ASN A 18 -0.98 -26.02 -14.90
C ASN A 18 -2.40 -25.61 -15.39
N PRO A 19 -3.48 -25.94 -14.67
CA PRO A 19 -4.84 -25.57 -15.07
C PRO A 19 -5.13 -24.07 -14.84
N ALA A 20 -4.34 -23.40 -14.00
CA ALA A 20 -4.51 -21.99 -13.68
C ALA A 20 -3.81 -21.06 -14.69
N LEU A 21 -3.30 -21.57 -15.83
CA LEU A 21 -2.66 -20.78 -16.90
C LEU A 21 -3.52 -19.58 -17.33
N SER A 22 -2.91 -18.42 -17.60
CA SER A 22 -3.64 -17.18 -17.92
C SER A 22 -4.49 -17.30 -19.18
N LYS A 23 -4.16 -18.25 -20.06
CA LYS A 23 -4.95 -18.61 -21.24
C LYS A 23 -6.26 -19.31 -20.90
N LEU A 24 -6.28 -20.08 -19.80
CA LEU A 24 -7.43 -20.85 -19.33
C LEU A 24 -8.24 -20.06 -18.30
N VAL A 25 -7.55 -19.32 -17.44
CA VAL A 25 -8.14 -18.49 -16.39
C VAL A 25 -7.59 -17.07 -16.56
N PRO A 26 -8.29 -16.20 -17.32
CA PRO A 26 -7.88 -14.82 -17.46
C PRO A 26 -7.93 -14.11 -16.11
N PRO A 27 -7.02 -13.15 -15.86
CA PRO A 27 -7.07 -12.36 -14.63
C PRO A 27 -8.38 -11.57 -14.57
N PRO A 28 -8.94 -11.36 -13.37
CA PRO A 28 -10.10 -10.50 -13.22
C PRO A 28 -9.78 -9.10 -13.73
N ALA A 29 -10.77 -8.45 -14.35
CA ALA A 29 -10.66 -7.07 -14.76
C ALA A 29 -10.37 -6.20 -13.53
N ILE A 30 -9.33 -5.39 -13.61
CA ILE A 30 -8.96 -4.48 -12.53
C ILE A 30 -9.82 -3.22 -12.70
N PRO A 31 -10.63 -2.82 -11.71
CA PRO A 31 -11.37 -1.56 -11.76
C PRO A 31 -10.40 -0.39 -11.93
N GLU A 32 -10.65 0.48 -12.90
CA GLU A 32 -9.80 1.65 -13.16
C GLU A 32 -9.97 2.76 -12.12
N ASP A 33 -11.01 2.70 -11.29
CA ASP A 33 -11.48 3.78 -10.41
C ASP A 33 -10.44 4.30 -9.41
N LEU A 34 -9.39 3.52 -9.14
CA LEU A 34 -8.36 3.81 -8.15
C LEU A 34 -6.98 4.07 -8.77
N ARG A 35 -6.82 3.99 -10.10
CA ARG A 35 -5.53 4.24 -10.74
C ARG A 35 -5.17 5.72 -10.66
N GLY A 36 -4.09 6.03 -9.94
CA GLY A 36 -3.37 7.30 -10.09
C GLY A 36 -4.00 8.54 -9.46
N ARG A 37 -4.96 8.41 -8.54
CA ARG A 37 -5.43 9.58 -7.78
C ARG A 37 -4.35 10.04 -6.80
N ALA A 38 -3.63 11.09 -7.18
CA ALA A 38 -2.76 11.83 -6.28
C ALA A 38 -3.51 13.03 -5.71
N LEU A 39 -3.25 13.36 -4.44
CA LEU A 39 -3.76 14.58 -3.84
C LEU A 39 -3.12 15.79 -4.51
N THR A 40 -3.94 16.75 -4.91
CA THR A 40 -3.49 18.08 -5.32
C THR A 40 -2.88 18.83 -4.13
N ALA A 41 -2.06 19.84 -4.39
CA ALA A 41 -1.49 20.67 -3.33
C ALA A 41 -2.56 21.34 -2.44
N LYS A 42 -3.76 21.60 -2.98
CA LYS A 42 -4.89 22.15 -2.21
C LYS A 42 -5.46 21.10 -1.25
N GLU A 43 -5.68 19.87 -1.72
CA GLU A 43 -6.18 18.77 -0.90
C GLU A 43 -5.17 18.37 0.18
N VAL A 44 -3.87 18.41 -0.13
CA VAL A 44 -2.81 18.20 0.89
C VAL A 44 -2.90 19.24 2.00
N ARG A 45 -3.09 20.52 1.67
CA ARG A 45 -3.27 21.58 2.68
C ARG A 45 -4.52 21.35 3.52
N TYR A 46 -5.62 20.94 2.89
CA TYR A 46 -6.86 20.64 3.58
C TYR A 46 -6.70 19.44 4.54
N LEU A 47 -6.05 18.38 4.09
CA LEU A 47 -5.73 17.21 4.91
C LEU A 47 -4.88 17.58 6.13
N LEU A 48 -3.85 18.42 5.93
CA LEU A 48 -2.99 18.90 7.02
C LEU A 48 -3.70 19.86 7.98
N SER A 49 -4.82 20.48 7.60
CA SER A 49 -5.63 21.32 8.49
C SER A 49 -6.61 20.54 9.38
N GLY A 50 -6.81 19.24 9.14
CA GLY A 50 -7.76 18.43 9.90
C GLY A 50 -7.40 18.22 11.38
N PRO A 51 -6.15 17.85 11.73
CA PRO A 51 -5.79 17.56 13.12
C PRO A 51 -5.72 18.81 14.01
N ASN A 52 -6.33 18.76 15.19
CA ASN A 52 -6.22 19.83 16.19
C ASN A 52 -4.86 19.76 16.94
N ARG A 53 -3.97 20.68 16.60
CA ARG A 53 -2.59 20.73 17.14
C ARG A 53 -2.47 21.19 18.59
N GLU A 54 -3.55 21.70 19.20
CA GLU A 54 -3.56 22.05 20.62
C GLU A 54 -3.69 20.82 21.52
N ARG A 55 -4.17 19.70 20.97
CA ARG A 55 -4.23 18.40 21.65
C ARG A 55 -3.03 17.55 21.28
N SER A 56 -2.54 16.76 22.24
CA SER A 56 -1.40 15.88 22.03
C SER A 56 -1.64 14.87 20.91
N GLU A 57 -2.87 14.33 20.81
CA GLU A 57 -3.25 13.39 19.75
C GLU A 57 -3.24 14.07 18.38
N GLY A 58 -3.81 15.27 18.26
CA GLY A 58 -3.86 15.97 16.98
C GLY A 58 -2.50 16.52 16.55
N ALA A 59 -1.62 16.91 17.48
CA ALA A 59 -0.23 17.25 17.18
C ALA A 59 0.55 16.04 16.64
N ARG A 60 0.34 14.85 17.23
CA ARG A 60 0.91 13.59 16.75
C ARG A 60 0.41 13.26 15.35
N ASP A 61 -0.90 13.31 15.14
CA ASP A 61 -1.51 12.95 13.86
C ASP A 61 -1.08 13.91 12.74
N TYR A 62 -0.96 15.21 13.03
CA TYR A 62 -0.38 16.19 12.13
C TYR A 62 1.06 15.85 11.73
N ALA A 63 1.91 15.52 12.71
CA ALA A 63 3.30 15.17 12.46
C ALA A 63 3.42 13.90 11.61
N LEU A 64 2.58 12.89 11.88
CA LEU A 64 2.56 11.63 11.13
C LEU A 64 2.14 11.85 9.67
N LEU A 65 1.07 12.62 9.44
CA LEU A 65 0.62 12.99 8.09
C LEU A 65 1.71 13.76 7.34
N LEU A 66 2.34 14.74 7.99
CA LEU A 66 3.39 15.53 7.38
C LEU A 66 4.62 14.68 7.01
N LEU A 67 5.03 13.77 7.90
CA LEU A 67 6.13 12.83 7.65
C LEU A 67 5.85 11.98 6.41
N MET A 68 4.67 11.36 6.35
CA MET A 68 4.28 10.50 5.23
C MET A 68 4.21 11.29 3.91
N LEU A 69 3.61 12.48 3.91
CA LEU A 69 3.51 13.33 2.73
C LEU A 69 4.88 13.81 2.22
N ARG A 70 5.84 14.03 3.12
CA ARG A 70 7.17 14.56 2.77
C ARG A 70 8.17 13.48 2.37
N THR A 71 8.08 12.30 2.97
CA THR A 71 9.07 11.21 2.81
C THR A 71 8.53 10.04 1.99
N SER A 72 7.23 10.01 1.72
CA SER A 72 6.56 8.93 0.98
C SER A 72 6.72 7.54 1.60
N ILE A 73 6.99 7.46 2.91
CA ILE A 73 6.99 6.18 3.65
C ILE A 73 5.59 5.60 3.74
N ARG A 74 5.49 4.27 3.83
CA ARG A 74 4.20 3.56 3.98
C ARG A 74 3.66 3.73 5.40
N VAL A 75 2.34 3.59 5.55
CA VAL A 75 1.66 3.65 6.86
C VAL A 75 2.30 2.68 7.86
N SER A 76 2.57 1.44 7.45
CA SER A 76 3.16 0.43 8.32
C SER A 76 4.57 0.81 8.80
N GLU A 77 5.35 1.51 7.98
CA GLU A 77 6.69 1.98 8.33
C GLU A 77 6.61 3.17 9.29
N ALA A 78 5.71 4.12 9.02
CA ALA A 78 5.45 5.27 9.88
C ALA A 78 4.99 4.83 11.29
N CYS A 79 4.12 3.83 11.37
CA CYS A 79 3.63 3.28 12.64
C CYS A 79 4.69 2.52 13.45
N ASN A 80 5.72 1.99 12.78
CA ASN A 80 6.79 1.21 13.44
C ASN A 80 8.08 2.03 13.65
N LEU A 81 8.06 3.34 13.36
CA LEU A 81 9.22 4.20 13.50
C LEU A 81 9.63 4.35 14.97
N ARG A 82 10.92 4.18 15.25
CA ARG A 82 11.51 4.32 16.60
C ARG A 82 12.27 5.63 16.72
N LEU A 83 12.35 6.17 17.94
CA LEU A 83 13.13 7.38 18.23
C LEU A 83 14.61 7.23 17.85
N SER A 84 15.18 6.03 17.95
CA SER A 84 16.56 5.74 17.53
C SER A 84 16.82 5.90 16.02
N GLN A 85 15.77 6.00 15.21
CA GLN A 85 15.86 6.15 13.76
C GLN A 85 15.72 7.62 13.31
N VAL A 86 15.41 8.52 14.25
CA VAL A 86 15.32 9.96 14.02
C VAL A 86 16.61 10.58 14.57
N LYS A 87 17.33 11.33 13.74
CA LYS A 87 18.53 12.08 14.12
C LYS A 87 18.18 13.49 14.55
#